data_AF-A0A3E2WQR9-F1
#
_entry.id   AF-A0A3E2WQR9-F1
#
_cell.length_a   1.000
_cell.length_b   1.000
_cell.length_c   1.000
_cell.angle_alpha   90.00
_cell.angle_beta   90.00
_cell.angle_gamma   90.00
#
_symmetry.space_group_name_H-M   'P 1'
#
loop_
_entity.id
_entity.type
_entity.pdbx_description
1 polymer ?
#
loop_
_entity_poly.entity_id
_entity_poly.type
_entity_poly.pdbx_seq_one_letter_code
_entity_poly.pdbx_strand_id
1 'polypeptide(L)'
;MENRRPYWQVAVSLVFSLAATAAFVFIGIKSIGFFMPFVIGWIISAIATPVVNWLEKRLKIVKKLGSALIVIVVLALIVLLIYFAVSKVSAEIGDLIKNFPDLYAQLEVGLREIGSTLSGVFSKLPAGIQNGWNAVVANLDQSMGELVSKISQPTVTAAGNFAKSLPSYLISFIVAMMSAYFFTVQREEVILWLKKVSPPSVEKRMSLVMDNLKYAVGGYFKAQFKIMGIVFLILFAGLGMFGVHYAILIAFLIAFLDFLPFFGTGTAMIPWALYKLLTGDYKMTAALLVIYVITQLVRQLLQPKLVGDSMGLNPLVTLLLLYIGYKVSSVLGLILAVPIGMVLINMCQAGAFDYIFDDVKILVEGVLGLRE
;
A
#
# COMPACT_ATOMS: atom_id res chain seq x y z
N MET A 1 46.83 34.17 -5.11
CA MET A 1 46.26 34.17 -6.48
C MET A 1 44.96 33.41 -6.40
N GLU A 2 43.88 34.17 -6.35
CA GLU A 2 42.52 33.73 -6.06
C GLU A 2 41.95 33.02 -7.29
N ASN A 3 41.73 31.70 -7.18
CA ASN A 3 41.31 30.86 -8.29
C ASN A 3 39.81 31.08 -8.57
N ARG A 4 39.48 32.24 -9.15
CA ARG A 4 38.12 32.60 -9.57
C ARG A 4 37.72 31.71 -10.74
N ARG A 5 37.05 30.60 -10.45
CA ARG A 5 36.34 29.82 -11.47
C ARG A 5 35.35 30.77 -12.18
N PRO A 6 35.39 30.89 -13.52
CA PRO A 6 34.51 31.80 -14.23
C PRO A 6 33.04 31.42 -13.99
N TYR A 7 32.20 32.40 -13.64
CA TYR A 7 30.79 32.21 -13.27
C TYR A 7 29.98 31.41 -14.30
N TRP A 8 30.35 31.48 -15.58
CA TRP A 8 29.77 30.66 -16.65
C TRP A 8 30.06 29.16 -16.50
N GLN A 9 31.27 28.75 -16.08
CA GLN A 9 31.59 27.35 -15.82
C GLN A 9 30.83 26.81 -14.60
N VAL A 10 30.63 27.65 -13.58
CA VAL A 10 29.82 27.31 -12.42
C VAL A 10 28.36 27.12 -12.85
N ALA A 11 27.78 28.09 -13.57
CA ALA A 11 26.41 28.03 -14.07
C ALA A 11 26.16 26.84 -15.02
N VAL A 12 27.08 26.54 -15.94
CA VAL A 12 26.98 25.38 -16.84
C VAL A 12 27.10 24.08 -16.06
N SER A 13 27.99 23.98 -15.07
CA SER A 13 28.09 22.79 -14.22
C SER A 13 26.85 22.60 -13.35
N LEU A 14 26.22 23.70 -12.92
CA LEU A 14 24.98 23.74 -12.14
C LEU A 14 23.79 23.26 -12.96
N VAL A 15 23.62 23.83 -14.15
CA VAL A 15 22.55 23.44 -15.09
C VAL A 15 22.74 21.99 -15.54
N PHE A 16 23.97 21.56 -15.81
CA PHE A 16 24.25 20.17 -16.16
C PHE A 16 24.02 19.23 -14.98
N SER A 17 24.37 19.62 -13.76
CA SER A 17 24.13 18.82 -12.54
C SER A 17 22.65 18.75 -12.19
N LEU A 18 21.90 19.85 -12.30
CA LEU A 18 20.44 19.88 -12.15
C LEU A 18 19.74 19.09 -13.25
N ALA A 19 20.17 19.22 -14.51
CA ALA A 19 19.63 18.44 -15.62
C ALA A 19 19.97 16.96 -15.49
N ALA A 20 21.18 16.60 -15.04
CA ALA A 20 21.57 15.22 -14.79
C ALA A 20 20.83 14.63 -13.58
N THR A 21 20.59 15.42 -12.53
CA THR A 21 19.80 14.99 -11.37
C THR A 21 18.33 14.84 -11.76
N ALA A 22 17.76 15.79 -12.49
CA ALA A 22 16.39 15.72 -13.00
C ALA A 22 16.21 14.57 -14.00
N ALA A 23 17.18 14.35 -14.89
CA ALA A 23 17.18 13.21 -15.81
C ALA A 23 17.36 11.90 -15.06
N PHE A 24 18.23 11.81 -14.06
CA PHE A 24 18.41 10.63 -13.22
C PHE A 24 17.13 10.30 -12.43
N VAL A 25 16.45 11.32 -11.89
CA VAL A 25 15.17 11.17 -11.19
C VAL A 25 14.06 10.78 -12.17
N PHE A 26 13.97 11.43 -13.34
CA PHE A 26 12.94 11.16 -14.35
C PHE A 26 13.11 9.78 -15.00
N ILE A 27 14.34 9.44 -15.41
CA ILE A 27 14.71 8.13 -15.92
C ILE A 27 14.55 7.09 -14.81
N GLY A 28 15.01 7.37 -13.59
CA GLY A 28 14.86 6.49 -12.44
C GLY A 28 13.41 6.14 -12.15
N ILE A 29 12.52 7.13 -12.05
CA ILE A 29 11.08 6.93 -11.81
C ILE A 29 10.44 6.15 -12.96
N LYS A 30 10.79 6.45 -14.22
CA LYS A 30 10.27 5.74 -15.39
C LYS A 30 10.81 4.30 -15.48
N SER A 31 12.03 4.05 -15.01
CA SER A 31 12.67 2.75 -14.96
C SER A 31 12.19 1.86 -13.81
N ILE A 32 11.57 2.41 -12.75
CA ILE A 32 10.97 1.60 -11.66
C ILE A 32 9.97 0.58 -12.21
N GLY A 33 9.20 0.93 -13.24
CA GLY A 33 8.27 0.01 -13.91
C GLY A 33 8.98 -1.19 -14.57
N PHE A 34 10.19 -1.00 -15.10
CA PHE A 34 11.00 -2.06 -15.69
C PHE A 34 11.65 -2.95 -14.62
N PHE A 35 12.08 -2.37 -13.49
CA PHE A 35 12.70 -3.11 -12.38
C PHE A 35 11.70 -3.70 -11.38
N MET A 36 10.39 -3.53 -11.60
CA MET A 36 9.33 -4.05 -10.72
C MET A 36 9.49 -5.55 -10.36
N PRO A 37 9.77 -6.46 -11.31
CA PRO A 37 10.03 -7.87 -10.98
C PRO A 37 11.18 -8.06 -9.99
N PHE A 38 12.26 -7.28 -10.11
CA PHE A 38 13.38 -7.32 -9.17
C PHE A 38 12.98 -6.80 -7.79
N VAL A 39 12.19 -5.72 -7.73
CA VAL A 39 11.67 -5.18 -6.46
C VAL A 39 10.78 -6.21 -5.76
N ILE A 40 9.88 -6.87 -6.50
CA ILE A 40 9.05 -7.96 -5.98
C ILE A 40 9.92 -9.11 -5.50
N GLY A 41 10.92 -9.51 -6.29
CA GLY A 41 11.88 -10.55 -5.90
C GLY A 41 12.65 -10.20 -4.62
N TRP A 42 13.05 -8.93 -4.45
CA TRP A 42 13.69 -8.45 -3.23
C TRP A 42 12.77 -8.52 -2.01
N ILE A 43 11.49 -8.17 -2.16
CA ILE A 43 10.48 -8.31 -1.09
C ILE A 43 10.30 -9.80 -0.72
N ILE A 44 10.13 -10.68 -1.72
CA ILE A 44 10.02 -12.13 -1.50
C ILE A 44 11.26 -12.65 -0.78
N SER A 45 12.46 -12.23 -1.22
CA SER A 45 13.72 -12.58 -0.57
C SER A 45 13.79 -12.10 0.87
N ALA A 46 13.32 -10.89 1.17
CA ALA A 46 13.31 -10.37 2.54
C ALA A 46 12.41 -11.18 3.48
N ILE A 47 11.32 -11.76 2.97
CA ILE A 47 10.43 -12.68 3.71
C ILE A 47 11.04 -14.08 3.80
N ALA A 48 11.66 -14.57 2.72
CA ALA A 48 12.27 -15.90 2.67
C ALA A 48 13.52 -16.00 3.56
N THR A 49 14.37 -14.98 3.56
CA THR A 49 15.66 -14.94 4.29
C THR A 49 15.57 -15.35 5.77
N PRO A 50 14.68 -14.79 6.61
CA PRO A 50 14.58 -15.20 8.01
C PRO A 50 14.14 -16.67 8.16
N VAL A 51 13.27 -17.16 7.27
CA VAL A 51 12.78 -18.54 7.25
C VAL A 51 13.90 -19.50 6.82
N VAL A 52 14.65 -19.16 5.77
CA VAL A 52 15.84 -19.88 5.28
C VAL A 52 16.90 -19.95 6.39
N ASN A 53 17.28 -18.82 6.98
CA ASN A 53 18.27 -18.78 8.05
C ASN A 53 17.87 -19.61 9.28
N TRP A 54 16.57 -19.64 9.60
CA TRP A 54 16.05 -20.45 10.70
C TRP A 54 16.12 -21.95 10.39
N LEU A 55 15.72 -22.35 9.16
CA LEU A 55 15.81 -23.74 8.68
C LEU A 55 17.26 -24.21 8.58
N GLU A 56 18.18 -23.40 8.05
CA GLU A 56 19.61 -23.72 7.98
C GLU A 56 20.22 -23.96 9.36
N LYS A 57 19.91 -23.11 10.34
CA LYS A 57 20.37 -23.27 11.73
C LYS A 57 19.82 -24.53 12.38
N ARG A 58 18.57 -24.91 12.09
CA ARG A 58 17.92 -26.09 12.67
C ARG A 58 18.38 -27.39 12.03
N LEU A 59 18.61 -27.39 10.71
CA LEU A 59 18.96 -28.59 9.95
C LEU A 59 20.47 -28.86 9.87
N LYS A 60 21.33 -27.95 10.36
CA LYS A 60 22.81 -28.08 10.40
C LYS A 60 23.44 -28.53 9.07
N ILE A 61 22.89 -28.11 7.93
CA ILE A 61 23.36 -28.55 6.60
C ILE A 61 24.60 -27.73 6.16
N VAL A 62 25.57 -28.40 5.53
CA VAL A 62 26.82 -27.82 5.02
C VAL A 62 26.58 -26.80 3.88
N LYS A 63 27.31 -25.68 3.99
CA LYS A 63 27.01 -24.31 3.52
C LYS A 63 26.86 -24.01 2.02
N LYS A 64 27.00 -24.95 1.08
CA LYS A 64 26.98 -24.58 -0.37
C LYS A 64 25.82 -25.16 -1.19
N LEU A 65 25.59 -26.47 -1.14
CA LEU A 65 24.46 -27.08 -1.87
C LEU A 65 23.18 -27.18 -1.00
N GLY A 66 23.34 -27.29 0.32
CA GLY A 66 22.22 -27.32 1.25
C GLY A 66 21.46 -25.99 1.34
N SER A 67 22.18 -24.87 1.24
CA SER A 67 21.59 -23.53 1.31
C SER A 67 20.68 -23.25 0.10
N ALA A 68 21.15 -23.55 -1.12
CA ALA A 68 20.37 -23.36 -2.35
C ALA A 68 19.08 -24.21 -2.34
N LEU A 69 19.16 -25.47 -1.89
CA LEU A 69 17.99 -26.34 -1.77
C LEU A 69 16.97 -25.80 -0.76
N ILE A 70 17.43 -25.34 0.41
CA ILE A 70 16.55 -24.73 1.43
C ILE A 70 15.87 -23.48 0.87
N VAL A 71 16.60 -22.63 0.14
CA VAL A 71 16.01 -21.45 -0.50
C VAL A 71 14.93 -21.86 -1.50
N ILE A 72 15.17 -22.84 -2.36
CA ILE A 72 14.17 -23.35 -3.32
C ILE A 72 12.94 -23.88 -2.59
N VAL A 73 13.10 -24.65 -1.51
CA VAL A 73 11.97 -25.20 -0.73
C VAL A 73 11.16 -24.10 -0.06
N VAL A 74 11.82 -23.11 0.56
CA VAL A 74 11.14 -21.97 1.19
C VAL A 74 10.40 -21.15 0.15
N LEU A 75 11.02 -20.88 -0.99
CA LEU A 75 10.43 -20.18 -2.11
C LEU A 75 9.22 -20.93 -2.69
N ALA A 76 9.32 -22.24 -2.86
CA ALA A 76 8.22 -23.08 -3.31
C ALA A 76 7.05 -23.07 -2.29
N LEU A 77 7.35 -23.11 -1.00
CA LEU A 77 6.34 -23.02 0.07
C LEU A 77 5.63 -21.66 0.05
N ILE A 78 6.37 -20.55 -0.13
CA ILE A 78 5.79 -19.21 -0.27
C ILE A 78 4.86 -19.15 -1.49
N VAL A 79 5.28 -19.65 -2.64
CA VAL A 79 4.45 -19.67 -3.87
C VAL A 79 3.18 -20.49 -3.64
N LEU A 80 3.29 -21.65 -2.99
CA LEU A 80 2.16 -22.51 -2.66
C LEU A 80 1.16 -21.80 -1.74
N LEU A 81 1.64 -21.13 -0.69
CA LEU A 81 0.78 -20.34 0.21
C LEU A 81 0.05 -19.21 -0.53
N ILE A 82 0.78 -18.47 -1.38
CA ILE A 82 0.20 -17.41 -2.19
C ILE A 82 -0.86 -17.98 -3.15
N TYR A 83 -0.58 -19.11 -3.81
CA TYR A 83 -1.52 -19.78 -4.70
C TYR A 83 -2.83 -20.14 -3.98
N PHE A 84 -2.76 -20.74 -2.78
CA PHE A 84 -3.96 -21.07 -2.00
C PHE A 84 -4.73 -19.81 -1.58
N ALA A 85 -4.03 -18.77 -1.13
CA ALA A 85 -4.66 -17.50 -0.74
C ALA A 85 -5.38 -16.85 -1.93
N VAL A 86 -4.69 -16.71 -3.07
CA VAL A 86 -5.24 -16.11 -4.29
C VAL A 86 -6.40 -16.94 -4.83
N SER A 87 -6.29 -18.27 -4.82
CA SER A 87 -7.36 -19.16 -5.27
C SER A 87 -8.62 -19.00 -4.43
N LYS A 88 -8.50 -18.98 -3.09
CA LYS A 88 -9.63 -18.76 -2.18
C LYS A 88 -10.27 -17.39 -2.36
N VAL A 89 -9.47 -16.33 -2.42
CA VAL A 89 -9.97 -14.97 -2.65
C VAL A 89 -10.66 -14.87 -4.02
N SER A 90 -10.09 -15.46 -5.06
CA SER A 90 -10.66 -15.43 -6.42
C SER A 90 -11.99 -16.19 -6.50
N ALA A 91 -12.12 -17.31 -5.80
CA ALA A 91 -13.38 -18.03 -5.68
C ALA A 91 -14.44 -17.18 -4.98
N GLU A 92 -14.11 -16.54 -3.85
CA GLU A 92 -15.03 -15.62 -3.16
C GLU A 92 -15.42 -14.43 -4.03
N ILE A 93 -14.49 -13.85 -4.80
CA ILE A 93 -14.81 -12.77 -5.76
C ILE A 93 -15.78 -13.28 -6.83
N GLY A 94 -15.52 -14.46 -7.41
CA GLY A 94 -16.37 -15.04 -8.46
C GLY A 94 -17.78 -15.32 -7.97
N ASP A 95 -17.90 -15.86 -6.76
CA ASP A 95 -19.20 -16.14 -6.12
C ASP A 95 -19.90 -14.84 -5.68
N LEU A 96 -19.15 -13.82 -5.23
CA LEU A 96 -19.69 -12.51 -4.92
C LEU A 96 -20.29 -11.85 -6.16
N ILE A 97 -19.60 -11.91 -7.31
CA ILE A 97 -20.10 -11.36 -8.58
C ILE A 97 -21.40 -12.06 -9.00
N LYS A 98 -21.47 -13.40 -8.87
CA LYS A 98 -22.68 -14.17 -9.21
C LYS A 98 -23.85 -13.84 -8.30
N ASN A 99 -23.61 -13.71 -6.99
CA ASN A 99 -24.66 -13.46 -5.99
C ASN A 99 -24.90 -11.97 -5.74
N PHE A 100 -24.16 -11.08 -6.40
CA PHE A 100 -24.29 -9.63 -6.26
C PHE A 100 -25.72 -9.13 -6.55
N PRO A 101 -26.42 -9.61 -7.60
CA PRO A 101 -27.81 -9.20 -7.85
C PRO A 101 -28.76 -9.55 -6.70
N ASP A 102 -28.60 -10.73 -6.09
CA ASP A 102 -29.43 -11.17 -4.97
C ASP A 102 -29.10 -10.40 -3.68
N LEU A 103 -27.81 -10.12 -3.42
CA LEU A 103 -27.38 -9.27 -2.32
C LEU A 103 -27.94 -7.85 -2.44
N TYR A 104 -27.99 -7.32 -3.65
CA TYR A 104 -28.59 -6.04 -3.96
C TYR A 104 -30.10 -6.05 -3.72
N ALA A 105 -30.83 -7.05 -4.22
CA ALA A 105 -32.27 -7.16 -4.01
C ALA A 105 -32.62 -7.24 -2.51
N GLN A 106 -31.82 -7.96 -1.72
CA GLN A 106 -31.97 -8.02 -0.27
C GLN A 106 -31.69 -6.67 0.41
N LEU A 107 -30.68 -5.92 -0.05
CA LEU A 107 -30.37 -4.59 0.45
C LEU A 107 -31.52 -3.60 0.16
N GLU A 108 -32.06 -3.63 -1.06
CA GLU A 108 -33.20 -2.79 -1.46
C GLU A 108 -34.43 -3.07 -0.59
N VAL A 109 -34.77 -4.35 -0.40
CA VAL A 109 -35.87 -4.77 0.49
C VAL A 109 -35.62 -4.31 1.92
N GLY A 110 -34.41 -4.50 2.46
CA GLY A 110 -34.06 -4.07 3.81
C GLY A 110 -34.18 -2.55 4.01
N LEU A 111 -33.74 -1.76 3.03
CA LEU A 111 -33.89 -0.30 3.08
C LEU A 111 -35.35 0.15 2.99
N ARG A 112 -36.16 -0.54 2.19
CA ARG A 112 -37.62 -0.28 2.13
C ARG A 112 -38.31 -0.65 3.44
N GLU A 113 -37.91 -1.77 4.06
CA GLU A 113 -38.43 -2.23 5.36
C GLU A 113 -38.06 -1.28 6.50
N ILE A 114 -36.83 -0.73 6.49
CA ILE A 114 -36.43 0.32 7.43
C ILE A 114 -37.35 1.54 7.27
N GLY A 115 -37.61 1.96 6.03
CA GLY A 115 -38.49 3.10 5.74
C GLY A 115 -39.95 2.86 6.16
N SER A 116 -40.48 1.65 5.96
CA SER A 116 -41.86 1.31 6.32
C SER A 116 -42.04 1.10 7.82
N THR A 117 -41.10 0.41 8.48
CA THR A 117 -41.13 0.14 9.93
C THR A 117 -40.95 1.43 10.73
N LEU A 118 -40.10 2.33 10.24
CA LEU A 118 -39.91 3.65 10.85
C LEU A 118 -40.86 4.71 10.30
N SER A 119 -41.86 4.36 9.47
CA SER A 119 -42.78 5.34 8.83
C SER A 119 -43.49 6.25 9.84
N GLY A 120 -43.83 5.76 11.03
CA GLY A 120 -44.41 6.58 12.11
C GLY A 120 -43.44 7.62 12.72
N VAL A 121 -42.13 7.35 12.65
CA VAL A 121 -41.06 8.30 13.04
C VAL A 121 -40.69 9.18 11.85
N PHE A 122 -40.53 8.60 10.66
CA PHE A 122 -40.20 9.28 9.40
C PHE A 122 -41.25 10.31 9.00
N SER A 123 -42.54 10.02 9.16
CA SER A 123 -43.63 10.97 8.90
C SER A 123 -43.59 12.22 9.79
N LYS A 124 -42.90 12.15 10.94
CA LYS A 124 -42.66 13.28 11.85
C LYS A 124 -41.32 13.99 11.58
N LEU A 125 -40.45 13.43 10.74
CA LEU A 125 -39.20 14.07 10.36
C LEU A 125 -39.43 15.15 9.28
N PRO A 126 -38.55 16.16 9.19
CA PRO A 126 -38.62 17.18 8.14
C PRO A 126 -38.67 16.56 6.74
N ALA A 127 -39.39 17.19 5.82
CA ALA A 127 -39.53 16.73 4.43
C ALA A 127 -38.16 16.49 3.73
N GLY A 128 -37.11 17.22 4.13
CA GLY A 128 -35.76 17.00 3.64
C GLY A 128 -35.19 15.61 3.94
N ILE A 129 -35.52 15.02 5.10
CA ILE A 129 -35.06 13.67 5.48
C ILE A 129 -35.86 12.60 4.74
N GLN A 130 -37.17 12.78 4.60
CA GLN A 130 -38.03 11.87 3.83
C GLN A 130 -37.62 11.84 2.36
N ASN A 131 -37.43 13.01 1.74
CA ASN A 131 -36.97 13.14 0.36
C ASN A 131 -35.55 12.59 0.20
N GLY A 132 -34.67 12.82 1.18
CA GLY A 132 -33.32 12.26 1.21
C GLY A 132 -33.32 10.73 1.24
N TRP A 133 -34.18 10.10 2.05
CA TRP A 133 -34.30 8.65 2.10
C TRP A 133 -34.79 8.05 0.77
N ASN A 134 -35.85 8.62 0.20
CA ASN A 134 -36.38 8.19 -1.09
C ASN A 134 -35.34 8.40 -2.21
N ALA A 135 -34.57 9.48 -2.15
CA ALA A 135 -33.47 9.72 -3.08
C ALA A 135 -32.33 8.69 -2.89
N VAL A 136 -32.00 8.28 -1.67
CA VAL A 136 -31.00 7.23 -1.43
C VAL A 136 -31.44 5.91 -2.05
N VAL A 137 -32.70 5.50 -1.83
CA VAL A 137 -33.24 4.26 -2.42
C VAL A 137 -33.25 4.35 -3.95
N ALA A 138 -33.74 5.44 -4.53
CA ALA A 138 -33.78 5.60 -6.00
C ALA A 138 -32.38 5.70 -6.64
N ASN A 139 -31.43 6.39 -6.00
CA ASN A 139 -30.05 6.49 -6.50
C ASN A 139 -29.29 5.17 -6.35
N LEU A 140 -29.63 4.34 -5.35
CA LEU A 140 -29.09 3.00 -5.21
C LEU A 140 -29.50 2.14 -6.41
N ASP A 141 -30.77 2.17 -6.82
CA ASP A 141 -31.24 1.42 -7.98
C ASP A 141 -30.47 1.78 -9.27
N GLN A 142 -30.29 3.08 -9.54
CA GLN A 142 -29.56 3.54 -10.73
C GLN A 142 -28.05 3.24 -10.64
N SER A 143 -27.41 3.57 -9.53
CA SER A 143 -25.95 3.38 -9.37
C SER A 143 -25.57 1.91 -9.35
N MET A 144 -26.40 1.07 -8.73
CA MET A 144 -26.18 -0.38 -8.68
C MET A 144 -26.51 -1.05 -10.01
N GLY A 145 -27.53 -0.60 -10.75
CA GLY A 145 -27.78 -1.07 -12.12
C GLY A 145 -26.59 -0.82 -13.06
N GLU A 146 -25.97 0.36 -12.96
CA GLU A 146 -24.74 0.67 -13.70
C GLU A 146 -23.55 -0.18 -13.25
N LEU A 147 -23.38 -0.41 -11.94
CA LEU A 147 -22.32 -1.28 -11.44
C LEU A 147 -22.53 -2.70 -11.94
N VAL A 148 -23.70 -3.31 -11.70
CA VAL A 148 -24.07 -4.66 -12.15
C VAL A 148 -23.81 -4.82 -13.65
N SER A 149 -24.22 -3.87 -14.49
CA SER A 149 -23.97 -3.97 -15.94
C SER A 149 -22.47 -3.96 -16.29
N LYS A 150 -21.63 -3.28 -15.52
CA LYS A 150 -20.17 -3.23 -15.72
C LYS A 150 -19.44 -4.48 -15.19
N ILE A 151 -19.90 -5.07 -14.08
CA ILE A 151 -19.28 -6.29 -13.49
C ILE A 151 -19.80 -7.58 -14.10
N SER A 152 -21.09 -7.62 -14.49
CA SER A 152 -21.75 -8.81 -15.04
C SER A 152 -21.56 -9.01 -16.53
N GLN A 153 -21.04 -8.02 -17.26
CA GLN A 153 -20.54 -8.23 -18.61
C GLN A 153 -19.09 -8.71 -18.52
N PRO A 154 -18.80 -10.02 -18.65
CA PRO A 154 -17.44 -10.45 -18.94
C PRO A 154 -17.08 -9.85 -20.30
N THR A 155 -16.51 -8.65 -20.29
CA THR A 155 -16.18 -7.97 -21.54
C THR A 155 -15.15 -8.85 -22.22
N VAL A 156 -15.43 -9.34 -23.42
CA VAL A 156 -14.47 -10.09 -24.25
C VAL A 156 -13.14 -9.33 -24.33
N THR A 157 -13.19 -8.00 -24.26
CA THR A 157 -12.06 -7.09 -24.12
C THR A 157 -11.23 -7.30 -22.85
N ALA A 158 -11.84 -7.50 -21.68
CA ALA A 158 -11.12 -7.75 -20.43
C ALA A 158 -10.41 -9.12 -20.44
N ALA A 159 -11.11 -10.16 -20.90
CA ALA A 159 -10.52 -11.49 -21.09
C ALA A 159 -9.40 -11.46 -22.15
N GLY A 160 -9.61 -10.74 -23.25
CA GLY A 160 -8.61 -10.55 -24.31
C GLY A 160 -7.37 -9.77 -23.85
N ASN A 161 -7.55 -8.72 -23.03
CA ASN A 161 -6.44 -7.97 -22.45
C ASN A 161 -5.65 -8.78 -21.43
N PHE A 162 -6.33 -9.60 -20.63
CA PHE A 162 -5.68 -10.54 -19.71
C PHE A 162 -4.87 -11.59 -20.48
N ALA A 163 -5.46 -12.22 -21.50
CA ALA A 163 -4.76 -13.20 -22.34
C ALA A 163 -3.53 -12.61 -23.04
N LYS A 164 -3.63 -11.38 -23.57
CA LYS A 164 -2.50 -10.67 -24.20
C LYS A 164 -1.38 -10.32 -23.22
N SER A 165 -1.69 -10.06 -21.95
CA SER A 165 -0.71 -9.71 -20.92
C SER A 165 -0.15 -10.93 -20.17
N LEU A 166 -0.77 -12.11 -20.32
CA LEU A 166 -0.35 -13.34 -19.67
C LEU A 166 1.13 -13.71 -19.90
N PRO A 167 1.68 -13.62 -21.13
CA PRO A 167 3.10 -13.90 -21.36
C PRO A 167 4.01 -12.94 -20.57
N SER A 168 3.66 -11.65 -20.55
CA SER A 168 4.40 -10.63 -19.79
C SER A 168 4.37 -10.90 -18.29
N TYR A 169 3.22 -11.34 -17.76
CA TYR A 169 3.10 -11.70 -16.35
C TYR A 169 3.89 -12.96 -16.00
N LEU A 170 3.91 -13.97 -16.87
CA LEU A 170 4.73 -15.17 -16.68
C LEU A 170 6.23 -14.83 -16.68
N ILE A 171 6.69 -14.03 -17.63
CA ILE A 171 8.08 -13.55 -17.67
C ILE A 171 8.40 -12.77 -16.40
N SER A 172 7.54 -11.82 -16.00
CA SER A 172 7.73 -11.03 -14.79
C SER A 172 7.75 -11.89 -13.53
N PHE A 173 6.91 -12.92 -13.45
CA PHE A 173 6.87 -13.87 -12.35
C PHE A 173 8.16 -14.69 -12.28
N ILE A 174 8.63 -15.24 -13.41
CA ILE A 174 9.89 -15.99 -13.47
C ILE A 174 11.07 -15.10 -13.06
N VAL A 175 11.16 -13.87 -13.60
CA VAL A 175 12.22 -12.92 -13.26
C VAL A 175 12.17 -12.54 -11.78
N ALA A 176 10.99 -12.31 -11.22
CA ALA A 176 10.82 -12.03 -9.80
C ALA A 176 11.28 -13.21 -8.94
N MET A 177 10.98 -14.44 -9.35
CA MET A 177 11.37 -15.64 -8.63
C MET A 177 12.88 -15.89 -8.68
N MET A 178 13.49 -15.70 -9.85
CA MET A 178 14.95 -15.75 -10.02
C MET A 178 15.63 -14.66 -9.19
N SER A 179 15.07 -13.44 -9.19
CA SER A 179 15.58 -12.33 -8.38
C SER A 179 15.49 -12.66 -6.89
N ALA A 180 14.38 -13.23 -6.43
CA ALA A 180 14.23 -13.66 -5.04
C ALA A 180 15.26 -14.72 -4.64
N TYR A 181 15.53 -15.69 -5.52
CA TYR A 181 16.57 -16.68 -5.33
C TYR A 181 17.96 -16.04 -5.23
N PHE A 182 18.34 -15.20 -6.21
CA PHE A 182 19.66 -14.55 -6.23
C PHE A 182 19.85 -13.61 -5.04
N PHE A 183 18.85 -12.81 -4.66
CA PHE A 183 18.96 -11.94 -3.50
C PHE A 183 19.02 -12.69 -2.17
N THR A 184 18.48 -13.92 -2.10
CA THR A 184 18.56 -14.73 -0.88
C THR A 184 19.89 -15.45 -0.78
N VAL A 185 20.39 -16.03 -1.88
CA VAL A 185 21.65 -16.82 -1.89
C VAL A 185 22.89 -15.94 -1.97
N GLN A 186 22.89 -14.91 -2.84
CA GLN A 186 24.06 -14.08 -3.16
C GLN A 186 23.98 -12.69 -2.51
N ARG A 187 23.27 -12.55 -1.40
CA ARG A 187 23.01 -11.26 -0.75
C ARG A 187 24.29 -10.44 -0.52
N GLU A 188 25.34 -11.07 -0.02
CA GLU A 188 26.62 -10.41 0.27
C GLU A 188 27.36 -10.00 -1.01
N GLU A 189 27.37 -10.86 -2.03
CA GLU A 189 27.99 -10.60 -3.33
C GLU A 189 27.30 -9.44 -4.05
N VAL A 190 25.97 -9.37 -4.02
CA VAL A 190 25.19 -8.26 -4.61
C VAL A 190 25.51 -6.93 -3.92
N ILE A 191 25.62 -6.92 -2.58
CA ILE A 191 25.98 -5.72 -1.83
C ILE A 191 27.41 -5.27 -2.16
N LEU A 192 28.36 -6.20 -2.25
CA LEU A 192 29.75 -5.91 -2.60
C LEU A 192 29.89 -5.42 -4.05
N TRP A 193 29.14 -6.00 -4.98
CA TRP A 193 29.10 -5.56 -6.37
C TRP A 193 28.52 -4.15 -6.51
N LEU A 194 27.41 -3.85 -5.82
CA LEU A 194 26.83 -2.50 -5.76
C LEU A 194 27.81 -1.47 -5.22
N LYS A 195 28.58 -1.81 -4.18
CA LYS A 195 29.63 -0.93 -3.63
C LYS A 195 30.78 -0.72 -4.63
N LYS A 196 31.17 -1.75 -5.38
CA LYS A 196 32.27 -1.69 -6.34
C LYS A 196 31.95 -0.88 -7.60
N VAL A 197 30.68 -0.89 -8.03
CA VAL A 197 30.20 -0.14 -9.21
C VAL A 197 29.87 1.32 -8.87
N SER A 198 29.62 1.63 -7.59
CA SER A 198 29.23 2.96 -7.15
C SER A 198 30.44 3.88 -6.91
N PRO A 199 30.43 5.14 -7.37
CA PRO A 199 31.45 6.12 -7.01
C PRO A 199 31.49 6.36 -5.48
N PRO A 200 32.66 6.63 -4.86
CA PRO A 200 32.78 6.78 -3.41
C PRO A 200 31.89 7.89 -2.80
N SER A 201 31.66 8.96 -3.56
CA SER A 201 30.79 10.08 -3.20
C SER A 201 29.30 9.72 -3.25
N VAL A 202 28.91 8.76 -4.10
CA VAL A 202 27.56 8.20 -4.16
C VAL A 202 27.36 7.17 -3.06
N GLU A 203 28.35 6.31 -2.79
CA GLU A 203 28.27 5.30 -1.72
C GLU A 203 28.01 5.92 -0.34
N LYS A 204 28.75 6.98 0.01
CA LYS A 204 28.62 7.64 1.33
C LYS A 204 27.27 8.35 1.50
N ARG A 205 26.77 9.01 0.44
CA ARG A 205 25.43 9.65 0.44
C ARG A 205 24.30 8.63 0.42
N MET A 206 24.44 7.58 -0.38
CA MET A 206 23.44 6.51 -0.51
C MET A 206 23.36 5.67 0.76
N SER A 207 24.47 5.41 1.45
CA SER A 207 24.48 4.77 2.78
C SER A 207 23.69 5.59 3.81
N LEU A 208 23.96 6.89 3.93
CA LEU A 208 23.25 7.76 4.87
C LEU A 208 21.74 7.82 4.57
N VAL A 209 21.36 7.96 3.30
CA VAL A 209 19.94 7.96 2.89
C VAL A 209 19.31 6.58 3.12
N MET A 210 19.99 5.49 2.78
CA MET A 210 19.47 4.13 2.93
C MET A 210 19.27 3.75 4.40
N ASP A 211 20.19 4.14 5.29
CA ASP A 211 20.09 3.86 6.71
C ASP A 211 18.94 4.67 7.36
N ASN A 212 18.81 5.95 6.99
CA ASN A 212 17.70 6.79 7.43
C ASN A 212 16.34 6.31 6.88
N LEU A 213 16.29 5.85 5.63
CA LEU A 213 15.09 5.29 5.02
C LEU A 213 14.70 3.95 5.62
N LYS A 214 15.67 3.06 5.85
CA LYS A 214 15.42 1.76 6.45
C LYS A 214 14.90 1.89 7.88
N TYR A 215 15.39 2.89 8.62
CA TYR A 215 14.92 3.19 9.96
C TYR A 215 13.51 3.83 9.94
N ALA A 216 13.31 4.91 9.19
CA ALA A 216 12.04 5.66 9.18
C ALA A 216 10.91 4.95 8.43
N VAL A 217 11.17 4.49 7.20
CA VAL A 217 10.16 3.91 6.30
C VAL A 217 10.04 2.40 6.52
N GLY A 218 11.17 1.72 6.68
CA GLY A 218 11.20 0.27 6.89
C GLY A 218 10.55 -0.15 8.22
N GLY A 219 10.75 0.62 9.30
CA GLY A 219 10.08 0.41 10.58
C GLY A 219 8.56 0.57 10.48
N TYR A 220 8.11 1.68 9.90
CA TYR A 220 6.69 1.99 9.72
C TYR A 220 5.95 0.93 8.89
N PHE A 221 6.43 0.60 7.69
CA PHE A 221 5.74 -0.41 6.87
C PHE A 221 5.72 -1.77 7.54
N LYS A 222 6.83 -2.18 8.17
CA LYS A 222 6.89 -3.45 8.89
C LYS A 222 5.89 -3.48 10.04
N ALA A 223 5.71 -2.37 10.74
CA ALA A 223 4.70 -2.22 11.78
C ALA A 223 3.28 -2.26 11.21
N GLN A 224 3.02 -1.48 10.16
CA GLN A 224 1.70 -1.34 9.55
C GLN A 224 1.24 -2.65 8.91
N PHE A 225 2.12 -3.38 8.20
CA PHE A 225 1.79 -4.70 7.66
C PHE A 225 1.52 -5.73 8.76
N LYS A 226 2.21 -5.65 9.91
CA LYS A 226 1.91 -6.50 11.06
C LYS A 226 0.54 -6.18 11.66
N ILE A 227 0.24 -4.90 11.85
CA ILE A 227 -1.06 -4.44 12.37
C ILE A 227 -2.18 -4.90 11.42
N MET A 228 -2.02 -4.64 10.12
CA MET A 228 -2.97 -5.05 9.08
C MET A 228 -3.20 -6.57 9.10
N GLY A 229 -2.13 -7.37 9.21
CA GLY A 229 -2.25 -8.83 9.30
C GLY A 229 -3.00 -9.30 10.55
N ILE A 230 -2.74 -8.69 11.71
CA ILE A 230 -3.44 -9.02 12.96
C ILE A 230 -4.91 -8.62 12.87
N VAL A 231 -5.21 -7.41 12.38
CA VAL A 231 -6.59 -6.92 12.19
C VAL A 231 -7.34 -7.82 11.20
N PHE A 232 -6.72 -8.21 10.09
CA PHE A 232 -7.28 -9.17 9.14
C PHE A 232 -7.63 -10.49 9.80
N LEU A 233 -6.74 -11.07 10.62
CA LEU A 233 -7.00 -12.34 11.30
C LEU A 233 -8.17 -12.23 12.30
N ILE A 234 -8.25 -11.12 13.04
CA ILE A 234 -9.37 -10.87 13.97
C ILE A 234 -10.67 -10.74 13.19
N LEU A 235 -10.69 -9.98 12.10
CA LEU A 235 -11.87 -9.82 11.25
C LEU A 235 -12.28 -11.13 10.59
N PHE A 236 -11.33 -11.90 10.06
CA PHE A 236 -11.60 -13.18 9.43
C PHE A 236 -12.18 -14.19 10.42
N ALA A 237 -11.56 -14.32 11.60
CA ALA A 237 -12.06 -15.22 12.65
C ALA A 237 -13.42 -14.76 13.19
N GLY A 238 -13.58 -13.45 13.42
CA GLY A 238 -14.83 -12.85 13.89
C GLY A 238 -15.97 -13.05 12.90
N LEU A 239 -15.82 -12.56 11.67
CA LEU A 239 -16.84 -12.67 10.63
C LEU A 239 -17.12 -14.14 10.26
N GLY A 240 -16.08 -14.99 10.24
CA GLY A 240 -16.22 -16.42 9.98
C GLY A 240 -17.03 -17.15 11.05
N MET A 241 -16.85 -16.81 12.33
CA MET A 241 -17.62 -17.41 13.43
C MET A 241 -19.12 -17.11 13.35
N PHE A 242 -19.48 -15.93 12.84
CA PHE A 242 -20.88 -15.54 12.65
C PHE A 242 -21.46 -16.00 11.31
N GLY A 243 -20.72 -16.80 10.53
CA GLY A 243 -21.20 -17.35 9.26
C GLY A 243 -21.40 -16.30 8.17
N VAL A 244 -20.66 -15.20 8.23
CA VAL A 244 -20.72 -14.16 7.21
C VAL A 244 -20.18 -14.72 5.90
N HIS A 245 -20.99 -14.64 4.84
CA HIS A 245 -20.57 -15.01 3.50
C HIS A 245 -19.41 -14.11 3.05
N TYR A 246 -18.40 -14.68 2.39
CA TYR A 246 -17.21 -13.96 1.92
C TYR A 246 -16.37 -13.32 3.04
N ALA A 247 -16.31 -13.97 4.21
CA ALA A 247 -15.59 -13.46 5.38
C ALA A 247 -14.11 -13.14 5.10
N ILE A 248 -13.42 -13.91 4.26
CA ILE A 248 -12.01 -13.67 3.91
C ILE A 248 -11.91 -12.37 3.10
N LEU A 249 -12.72 -12.24 2.06
CA LEU A 249 -12.74 -11.09 1.17
C LEU A 249 -13.11 -9.82 1.93
N ILE A 250 -14.18 -9.86 2.73
CA ILE A 250 -14.62 -8.70 3.53
C ILE A 250 -13.56 -8.33 4.57
N ALA A 251 -12.99 -9.30 5.29
CA ALA A 251 -11.92 -9.04 6.24
C ALA A 251 -10.70 -8.40 5.57
N PHE A 252 -10.33 -8.86 4.37
CA PHE A 252 -9.22 -8.30 3.60
C PHE A 252 -9.51 -6.86 3.18
N LEU A 253 -10.71 -6.58 2.64
CA LEU A 253 -11.10 -5.23 2.25
C LEU A 253 -11.11 -4.27 3.45
N ILE A 254 -11.67 -4.69 4.58
CA ILE A 254 -11.73 -3.84 5.79
C ILE A 254 -10.31 -3.62 6.35
N ALA A 255 -9.47 -4.66 6.42
CA ALA A 255 -8.08 -4.51 6.87
C ALA A 255 -7.24 -3.64 5.93
N PHE A 256 -7.50 -3.71 4.62
CA PHE A 256 -6.87 -2.84 3.62
C PHE A 256 -7.35 -1.41 3.74
N LEU A 257 -8.65 -1.20 3.98
CA LEU A 257 -9.20 0.11 4.26
C LEU A 257 -8.54 0.71 5.51
N ASP A 258 -8.40 -0.10 6.56
CA ASP A 258 -7.75 0.24 7.84
C ASP A 258 -6.25 0.56 7.72
N PHE A 259 -5.58 0.08 6.67
CA PHE A 259 -4.19 0.46 6.35
C PHE A 259 -4.08 1.94 5.95
N LEU A 260 -5.15 2.52 5.40
CA LEU A 260 -5.14 3.91 4.95
C LEU A 260 -5.19 4.88 6.15
N PRO A 261 -4.46 6.01 6.13
CA PRO A 261 -4.37 6.90 7.30
C PRO A 261 -5.69 7.57 7.71
N PHE A 262 -6.64 7.74 6.79
CA PHE A 262 -7.95 8.36 7.05
C PHE A 262 -9.05 7.32 7.33
N PHE A 263 -8.93 6.13 6.72
CA PHE A 263 -9.96 5.12 6.82
C PHE A 263 -9.56 4.11 7.89
N GLY A 264 -10.40 3.93 8.91
CA GLY A 264 -10.24 2.85 9.88
C GLY A 264 -11.20 1.70 9.58
N THR A 265 -11.05 0.59 10.32
CA THR A 265 -12.05 -0.50 10.35
C THR A 265 -13.48 0.02 10.55
N GLY A 266 -13.64 1.07 11.36
CA GLY A 266 -14.93 1.71 11.65
C GLY A 266 -15.66 2.25 10.43
N THR A 267 -14.93 2.65 9.38
CA THR A 267 -15.54 3.17 8.14
C THR A 267 -16.48 2.15 7.49
N ALA A 268 -16.12 0.87 7.54
CA ALA A 268 -16.94 -0.21 7.00
C ALA A 268 -17.85 -0.82 8.07
N MET A 269 -17.33 -1.03 9.28
CA MET A 269 -18.06 -1.75 10.33
C MET A 269 -19.21 -0.94 10.94
N ILE A 270 -19.07 0.39 11.09
CA ILE A 270 -20.10 1.22 11.73
C ILE A 270 -21.37 1.33 10.85
N PRO A 271 -21.29 1.71 9.55
CA PRO A 271 -22.47 1.75 8.70
C PRO A 271 -23.14 0.37 8.57
N TRP A 272 -22.35 -0.70 8.53
CA TRP A 272 -22.87 -2.06 8.45
C TRP A 272 -23.60 -2.49 9.71
N ALA A 273 -23.04 -2.19 10.89
CA ALA A 273 -23.71 -2.45 12.17
C ALA A 273 -25.00 -1.64 12.30
N LEU A 274 -24.99 -0.38 11.86
CA LEU A 274 -26.19 0.46 11.86
C LEU A 274 -27.28 -0.12 10.93
N TYR A 275 -26.92 -0.54 9.73
CA TYR A 275 -27.86 -1.21 8.82
C TYR A 275 -28.49 -2.43 9.48
N LYS A 276 -27.67 -3.32 10.06
CA LYS A 276 -28.15 -4.54 10.72
C LYS A 276 -29.02 -4.26 11.95
N LEU A 277 -28.73 -3.18 12.68
CA LEU A 277 -29.55 -2.73 13.80
C LEU A 277 -30.94 -2.30 13.32
N LEU A 278 -30.99 -1.53 12.23
CA LEU A 278 -32.24 -1.00 11.68
C LEU A 278 -33.09 -2.08 11.02
N THR A 279 -32.49 -3.14 10.45
CA THR A 279 -33.22 -4.32 9.94
C THR A 279 -33.60 -5.33 11.03
N GLY A 280 -33.33 -5.06 12.30
CA GLY A 280 -33.71 -5.93 13.43
C GLY A 280 -32.78 -7.13 13.71
N ASP A 281 -31.60 -7.20 13.06
CA ASP A 281 -30.60 -8.25 13.28
C ASP A 281 -29.64 -7.84 14.42
N TYR A 282 -30.17 -7.86 15.64
CA TYR A 282 -29.43 -7.44 16.84
C TYR A 282 -28.22 -8.34 17.12
N LYS A 283 -28.29 -9.63 16.76
CA LYS A 283 -27.19 -10.59 16.95
C LYS A 283 -25.99 -10.22 16.10
N MET A 284 -26.20 -9.95 14.81
CA MET A 284 -25.12 -9.51 13.90
C MET A 284 -24.60 -8.12 14.27
N THR A 285 -25.48 -7.22 14.73
CA THR A 285 -25.09 -5.89 15.21
C THR A 285 -24.12 -5.97 16.39
N ALA A 286 -24.47 -6.75 17.42
CA ALA A 286 -23.61 -6.96 18.58
C ALA A 286 -22.28 -7.59 18.19
N ALA A 287 -22.29 -8.57 17.28
CA ALA A 287 -21.09 -9.19 16.74
C ALA A 287 -20.15 -8.18 16.08
N LEU A 288 -20.68 -7.35 15.16
CA LEU A 288 -19.90 -6.32 14.47
C LEU A 288 -19.33 -5.29 15.45
N LEU A 289 -20.11 -4.84 16.44
CA LEU A 289 -19.63 -3.90 17.45
C LEU A 289 -18.54 -4.50 18.33
N VAL A 290 -18.67 -5.76 18.77
CA VAL A 290 -17.66 -6.45 19.56
C VAL A 290 -16.37 -6.61 18.76
N ILE A 291 -16.45 -7.08 17.51
CA ILE A 291 -15.27 -7.22 16.65
C ILE A 291 -14.63 -5.85 16.39
N TYR A 292 -15.43 -4.79 16.20
CA TYR A 292 -14.93 -3.43 16.02
C TYR A 292 -14.17 -2.95 17.26
N VAL A 293 -14.74 -3.11 18.46
CA VAL A 293 -14.06 -2.74 19.71
C VAL A 293 -12.77 -3.53 19.90
N ILE A 294 -12.77 -4.85 19.64
CA ILE A 294 -11.57 -5.68 19.73
C ILE A 294 -10.49 -5.19 18.75
N THR A 295 -10.84 -4.98 17.48
CA THR A 295 -9.87 -4.50 16.46
C THR A 295 -9.32 -3.12 16.82
N GLN A 296 -10.17 -2.22 17.31
CA GLN A 296 -9.76 -0.88 17.73
C GLN A 296 -8.83 -0.90 18.95
N LEU A 297 -9.12 -1.72 19.95
CA LEU A 297 -8.25 -1.91 21.12
C LEU A 297 -6.91 -2.49 20.72
N VAL A 298 -6.91 -3.54 19.89
CA VAL A 298 -5.68 -4.15 19.39
C VAL A 298 -4.86 -3.13 18.61
N ARG A 299 -5.48 -2.32 17.75
CA ARG A 299 -4.82 -1.23 17.04
C ARG A 299 -4.21 -0.21 18.02
N GLN A 300 -4.99 0.26 18.99
CA GLN A 300 -4.53 1.27 19.96
C GLN A 300 -3.38 0.76 20.85
N LEU A 301 -3.29 -0.54 21.10
CA LEU A 301 -2.20 -1.18 21.83
C LEU A 301 -0.96 -1.46 20.96
N LEU A 302 -1.18 -1.88 19.70
CA LEU A 302 -0.11 -2.27 18.79
C LEU A 302 0.54 -1.08 18.09
N GLN A 303 -0.23 -0.05 17.75
CA GLN A 303 0.25 1.13 17.03
C GLN A 303 1.39 1.84 17.78
N PRO A 304 1.29 2.25 19.05
CA PRO A 304 2.40 2.87 19.76
C PRO A 304 3.58 1.92 19.97
N LYS A 305 3.33 0.61 20.18
CA LYS A 305 4.40 -0.39 20.38
C LYS A 305 5.18 -0.73 19.12
N LEU A 306 4.52 -0.72 17.96
CA LEU A 306 5.12 -1.13 16.69
C LEU A 306 5.59 0.08 15.86
N VAL A 307 4.94 1.23 16.00
CA VAL A 307 5.20 2.46 15.22
C VAL A 307 5.97 3.53 16.03
N GLY A 308 6.22 3.31 17.33
CA GLY A 308 6.77 4.28 18.30
C GLY A 308 7.83 5.26 17.77
N ASP A 309 7.70 6.53 18.17
CA ASP A 309 8.48 7.77 17.86
C ASP A 309 8.91 8.01 16.41
N SER A 310 8.58 7.11 15.49
CA SER A 310 9.08 7.11 14.10
C SER A 310 8.32 8.07 13.19
N MET A 311 7.24 8.68 13.68
CA MET A 311 6.42 9.64 12.97
C MET A 311 6.50 11.02 13.63
N GLY A 312 7.69 11.62 13.64
CA GLY A 312 7.84 13.06 13.91
C GLY A 312 7.23 13.97 12.83
N LEU A 313 6.39 13.43 11.93
CA LEU A 313 5.71 14.20 10.90
C LEU A 313 4.48 14.91 11.48
N ASN A 314 4.45 16.23 11.31
CA ASN A 314 3.29 17.04 11.64
C ASN A 314 2.04 16.51 10.87
N PRO A 315 0.90 16.27 11.54
CA PRO A 315 -0.34 15.80 10.90
C PRO A 315 -0.76 16.61 9.66
N LEU A 316 -0.48 17.92 9.64
CA LEU A 316 -0.75 18.78 8.48
C LEU A 316 0.09 18.38 7.26
N VAL A 317 1.35 18.04 7.47
CA VAL A 317 2.27 17.61 6.40
C VAL A 317 1.83 16.26 5.84
N THR A 318 1.42 15.33 6.71
CA THR A 318 0.86 14.04 6.30
C THR A 318 -0.41 14.23 5.48
N LEU A 319 -1.32 15.11 5.91
CA LEU A 319 -2.55 15.42 5.18
C LEU A 319 -2.27 16.00 3.79
N LEU A 320 -1.31 16.93 3.69
CA LEU A 320 -0.93 17.58 2.44
C LEU A 320 -0.27 16.59 1.48
N LEU A 321 0.62 15.72 1.96
CA LEU A 321 1.21 14.64 1.18
C LEU A 321 0.15 13.69 0.63
N LEU A 322 -0.81 13.30 1.47
CA LEU A 322 -1.92 12.42 1.07
C LEU A 322 -2.77 13.06 -0.03
N TYR A 323 -3.07 14.35 0.09
CA TYR A 323 -3.83 15.08 -0.93
C TYR A 323 -3.09 15.13 -2.27
N ILE A 324 -1.77 15.41 -2.24
CA ILE A 324 -0.93 15.40 -3.43
C ILE A 324 -0.90 13.99 -4.05
N GLY A 325 -0.68 12.96 -3.24
CA GLY A 325 -0.68 11.57 -3.70
C GLY A 325 -2.00 11.17 -4.35
N TYR A 326 -3.11 11.52 -3.72
CA TYR A 326 -4.45 11.31 -4.27
C TYR A 326 -4.61 11.98 -5.64
N LYS A 327 -4.16 13.22 -5.81
CA LYS A 327 -4.23 13.92 -7.09
C LYS A 327 -3.35 13.30 -8.18
N VAL A 328 -2.21 12.71 -7.81
CA VAL A 328 -1.26 12.11 -8.76
C VAL A 328 -1.72 10.73 -9.24
N SER A 329 -2.17 9.86 -8.33
CA SER A 329 -2.44 8.46 -8.65
C SER A 329 -3.61 7.85 -7.86
N SER A 330 -4.56 8.69 -7.40
CA SER A 330 -5.74 8.26 -6.64
C SER A 330 -5.37 7.40 -5.41
N VAL A 331 -5.84 6.15 -5.34
CA VAL A 331 -5.63 5.27 -4.18
C VAL A 331 -4.16 4.85 -4.02
N LEU A 332 -3.48 4.53 -5.12
CA LEU A 332 -2.07 4.12 -5.07
C LEU A 332 -1.16 5.27 -4.62
N GLY A 333 -1.46 6.49 -5.09
CA GLY A 333 -0.74 7.68 -4.68
C GLY A 333 -0.98 8.02 -3.20
N LEU A 334 -2.17 7.76 -2.66
CA LEU A 334 -2.47 7.96 -1.24
C LEU A 334 -1.68 6.99 -0.34
N ILE A 335 -1.52 5.72 -0.76
CA ILE A 335 -0.72 4.72 -0.04
C ILE A 335 0.76 5.08 -0.04
N LEU A 336 1.29 5.54 -1.18
CA LEU A 336 2.71 5.82 -1.36
C LEU A 336 3.10 7.25 -0.95
N ALA A 337 2.15 8.16 -0.79
CA ALA A 337 2.38 9.56 -0.43
C ALA A 337 3.16 9.74 0.87
N VAL A 338 2.74 9.07 1.93
CA VAL A 338 3.37 9.21 3.26
C VAL A 338 4.80 8.65 3.26
N PRO A 339 5.06 7.46 2.69
CA PRO A 339 6.42 6.96 2.50
C PRO A 339 7.32 7.88 1.66
N ILE A 340 6.85 8.31 0.49
CA ILE A 340 7.61 9.15 -0.42
C ILE A 340 7.86 10.53 0.23
N GLY A 341 6.86 11.07 0.91
CA GLY A 341 6.99 12.31 1.67
C GLY A 341 8.00 12.21 2.79
N MET A 342 8.00 11.11 3.57
CA MET A 342 9.03 10.85 4.58
C MET A 342 10.43 10.77 3.96
N VAL A 343 10.57 10.08 2.82
CA VAL A 343 11.85 10.00 2.08
C VAL A 343 12.31 11.41 1.72
N LEU A 344 11.44 12.20 1.08
CA LEU A 344 11.76 13.55 0.63
C LEU A 344 12.12 14.48 1.79
N ILE A 345 11.36 14.44 2.89
CA ILE A 345 11.61 15.27 4.07
C ILE A 345 12.93 14.88 4.73
N ASN A 346 13.21 13.58 4.89
CA ASN A 346 14.49 13.11 5.43
C ASN A 346 15.66 13.44 4.50
N MET A 347 15.47 13.41 3.18
CA MET A 347 16.48 13.84 2.22
C MET A 347 16.75 15.35 2.32
N CYS A 348 15.71 16.18 2.47
CA CYS A 348 15.86 17.61 2.74
C CYS A 348 16.60 17.86 4.06
N GLN A 349 16.25 17.17 5.13
CA GLN A 349 16.93 17.32 6.44
C GLN A 349 18.37 16.80 6.44
N ALA A 350 18.68 15.77 5.64
CA ALA A 350 20.02 15.24 5.49
C ALA A 350 20.93 16.09 4.58
N GLY A 351 20.47 17.28 4.17
CA GLY A 351 21.23 18.19 3.32
C GLY A 351 21.41 17.69 1.89
N ALA A 352 20.59 16.74 1.43
CA ALA A 352 20.66 16.24 0.07
C ALA A 352 20.40 17.34 -0.96
N PHE A 353 19.69 18.41 -0.59
CA PHE A 353 19.42 19.58 -1.43
C PHE A 353 20.23 20.81 -1.05
N ASP A 354 21.12 20.74 -0.05
CA ASP A 354 21.91 21.90 0.39
C ASP A 354 22.80 22.43 -0.74
N TYR A 355 23.28 21.55 -1.63
CA TYR A 355 24.00 21.98 -2.82
C TYR A 355 23.15 22.89 -3.73
N ILE A 356 21.85 22.63 -3.85
CA ILE A 356 20.94 23.47 -4.63
C ILE A 356 20.72 24.81 -3.93
N PHE A 357 20.55 24.81 -2.61
CA PHE A 357 20.35 26.04 -1.85
C PHE A 357 21.60 26.92 -1.80
N ASP A 358 22.79 26.32 -1.64
CA ASP A 358 24.07 27.02 -1.69
C ASP A 358 24.35 27.57 -3.09
N ASP A 359 24.07 26.80 -4.14
CA ASP A 359 24.20 27.24 -5.52
C ASP A 359 23.24 28.40 -5.85
N VAL A 360 22.00 28.34 -5.36
CA VAL A 360 21.03 29.44 -5.49
C VAL A 360 21.49 30.67 -4.70
N LYS A 361 22.05 30.48 -3.51
CA LYS A 361 22.57 31.58 -2.69
C LYS A 361 23.77 32.28 -3.34
N ILE A 362 24.68 31.51 -3.94
CA ILE A 362 25.81 32.04 -4.72
C ILE A 362 25.31 32.81 -5.94
N LEU A 363 24.26 32.35 -6.62
CA LEU A 363 23.64 33.06 -7.73
C LEU A 363 22.95 34.35 -7.28
N VAL A 364 22.24 34.34 -6.15
CA VAL A 364 21.59 35.53 -5.60
C VAL A 364 22.61 36.57 -5.15
N GLU A 365 23.68 36.15 -4.47
CA GLU A 365 24.79 37.04 -4.08
C GLU A 365 25.54 37.58 -5.30
N GLY A 366 25.74 36.76 -6.34
CA GLY A 366 26.35 37.18 -7.60
C GLY A 366 25.49 38.17 -8.40
N VAL A 367 24.17 38.03 -8.38
CA VAL A 367 23.23 38.97 -9.03
C VAL A 367 23.10 40.26 -8.23
N LEU A 368 23.13 40.20 -6.89
CA LEU A 368 23.11 41.38 -6.03
C LEU A 368 24.42 42.18 -6.10
N GLY A 369 25.57 41.50 -6.23
CA GLY A 369 26.88 42.14 -6.42
C GLY A 369 27.14 42.74 -7.81
N LEU A 370 26.24 42.51 -8.78
CA LEU A 370 26.23 43.19 -10.09
C LEU A 370 25.36 44.46 -10.09
N ARG A 371 24.70 44.75 -8.96
CA ARG A 371 23.83 45.93 -8.77
C ARG A 371 24.51 47.06 -7.97
N GLU A 372 25.71 46.83 -7.43
CA GLU A 372 26.68 47.87 -7.04
C GLU A 372 27.69 48.06 -8.16
#